data_AF-A0A3N1SHT0-F1
#
_entry.id   AF-A0A3N1SHT0-F1
#
_cell.length_a   1.000
_cell.length_b   1.000
_cell.length_c   1.000
_cell.angle_alpha   90.00
_cell.angle_beta   90.00
_cell.angle_gamma   90.00
#
_symmetry.space_group_name_H-M   'P 1'
#
loop_
_entity.id
_entity.type
_entity.pdbx_description
1 polymer ?
#
loop_
_entity_poly.entity_id
_entity_poly.type
_entity_poly.pdbx_seq_one_letter_code
_entity_poly.pdbx_strand_id
1 'polypeptide(L)'
;MRVLIDVFVALHIIGIAALLGGFLTQMKAMGAGTARFVPGMLHGALTMLVTGIALVGLDQADDHPVNNVKIGIKLLILVVVLGLVYVKRDEERIDKGLFAAVGGLTMVNIFIATIWT
;
A
#
# COMPACT_ATOMS: atom_id res chain seq x y z
N MET A 1 -12.42 17.99 13.10
CA MET A 1 -11.44 16.93 12.76
C MET A 1 -11.60 16.41 11.33
N ARG A 2 -12.81 16.35 10.78
CA ARG A 2 -13.11 16.04 9.37
C ARG A 2 -12.09 16.47 8.30
N VAL A 3 -11.79 17.77 8.17
CA VAL A 3 -10.85 18.25 7.13
C VAL A 3 -9.47 17.60 7.25
N LEU A 4 -9.00 17.39 8.49
CA LEU A 4 -7.74 16.72 8.74
C LEU A 4 -7.81 15.24 8.31
N ILE A 5 -8.89 14.54 8.66
CA ILE A 5 -9.13 13.16 8.22
C ILE A 5 -9.14 13.09 6.69
N ASP A 6 -9.87 13.98 6.01
CA ASP A 6 -9.96 14.01 4.55
C ASP A 6 -8.58 14.25 3.89
N VAL A 7 -7.74 15.12 4.47
CA VAL A 7 -6.36 15.32 4.03
C VAL A 7 -5.54 14.04 4.18
N PHE A 8 -5.64 13.35 5.31
CA PHE A 8 -4.93 12.08 5.52
C PHE A 8 -5.45 10.97 4.60
N VAL A 9 -6.75 10.92 4.30
CA VAL A 9 -7.32 10.03 3.29
C VAL A 9 -6.71 10.31 1.92
N ALA A 10 -6.63 11.58 1.52
CA ALA A 10 -6.01 11.97 0.25
C ALA A 10 -4.53 11.56 0.19
N LEU A 11 -3.76 11.79 1.25
CA LEU A 11 -2.36 11.35 1.34
C LEU A 11 -2.23 9.82 1.28
N HIS A 12 -3.15 9.09 1.91
CA HIS A 12 -3.18 7.62 1.86
C HIS A 12 -3.42 7.13 0.42
N ILE A 13 -4.34 7.76 -0.31
CA ILE A 13 -4.62 7.48 -1.72
C ILE A 13 -3.41 7.79 -2.61
N ILE A 14 -2.68 8.88 -2.34
CA ILE A 14 -1.42 9.17 -3.05
C ILE A 14 -0.38 8.06 -2.79
N GLY A 15 -0.30 7.53 -1.57
CA GLY A 15 0.54 6.37 -1.25
C GLY A 15 0.15 5.13 -2.07
N ILE A 16 -1.15 4.86 -2.20
CA ILE A 16 -1.68 3.78 -3.06
C ILE A 16 -1.27 4.02 -4.52
N ALA A 17 -1.46 5.24 -5.03
CA ALA A 17 -1.13 5.59 -6.41
C ALA A 17 0.37 5.43 -6.69
N ALA A 18 1.24 5.80 -5.76
CA ALA A 18 2.69 5.63 -5.89
C ALA A 18 3.09 4.14 -5.92
N LEU A 19 2.50 3.32 -5.03
CA LEU A 19 2.79 1.89 -4.98
C LEU A 19 2.22 1.13 -6.19
N LEU A 20 0.91 1.27 -6.44
CA LEU A 20 0.24 0.59 -7.54
C LEU A 20 0.71 1.15 -8.89
N GLY A 21 0.90 2.46 -9.02
CA GLY A 21 1.47 3.08 -10.22
C GLY A 21 2.90 2.60 -10.49
N GLY A 22 3.74 2.49 -9.46
CA GLY A 22 5.06 1.87 -9.59
C GLY A 22 4.98 0.42 -10.10
N PHE A 23 4.02 -0.36 -9.61
CA PHE A 23 3.76 -1.71 -10.13
C PHE A 23 3.32 -1.70 -11.60
N LEU A 24 2.33 -0.87 -11.95
CA LEU A 24 1.76 -0.80 -13.30
C LEU A 24 2.79 -0.37 -14.34
N THR A 25 3.66 0.58 -14.01
CA THR A 25 4.74 1.05 -14.92
C THR A 25 5.79 -0.02 -15.20
N GLN A 26 5.93 -1.01 -14.31
CA GLN A 26 6.88 -2.13 -14.44
C GLN A 26 6.25 -3.38 -15.07
N MET A 27 4.96 -3.39 -15.44
CA MET A 27 4.30 -4.59 -16.00
C MET A 27 4.94 -5.11 -17.29
N LYS A 28 5.41 -4.20 -18.17
CA LYS A 28 6.15 -4.61 -19.38
C LYS A 28 7.49 -5.26 -19.02
N ALA A 29 8.22 -4.69 -18.06
CA ALA A 29 9.48 -5.24 -17.57
C ALA A 29 9.26 -6.60 -16.89
N MET A 30 8.15 -6.78 -16.18
CA MET A 30 7.76 -8.07 -15.60
C MET A 30 7.53 -9.12 -16.68
N GLY A 31 6.90 -8.76 -17.80
CA GLY A 31 6.75 -9.63 -18.97
C GLY A 31 8.09 -10.04 -19.59
N ALA A 32 9.09 -9.16 -19.55
CA ALA A 32 10.44 -9.39 -20.05
C ALA A 32 11.41 -10.00 -19.02
N GLY A 33 10.97 -10.27 -17.78
CA GLY A 33 11.83 -10.80 -16.71
C GLY A 33 12.85 -9.79 -16.16
N THR A 34 12.58 -8.49 -16.32
CA THR A 34 13.47 -7.38 -15.91
C THR A 34 12.81 -6.40 -14.94
N ALA A 35 11.67 -6.78 -14.34
CA ALA A 35 11.00 -5.95 -13.35
C ALA A 35 11.87 -5.73 -12.11
N ARG A 36 11.73 -4.55 -11.52
CA ARG A 36 12.34 -4.19 -10.23
C ARG A 36 11.39 -3.36 -9.41
N PHE A 37 11.62 -3.31 -8.10
CA PHE A 37 10.90 -2.36 -7.26
C PHE A 37 11.48 -0.95 -7.44
N VAL A 38 10.65 -0.03 -7.95
CA VAL A 38 11.06 1.37 -8.12
C VAL A 38 10.93 2.12 -6.79
N PRO A 39 11.72 3.19 -6.55
CA PRO A 39 11.65 3.94 -5.30
C PRO A 39 10.24 4.41 -4.93
N GLY A 40 9.42 4.78 -5.92
CA GLY A 40 8.03 5.17 -5.70
C GLY A 40 7.18 4.10 -5.01
N MET A 41 7.49 2.81 -5.20
CA MET A 41 6.79 1.72 -4.52
C MET A 41 7.09 1.70 -3.03
N LEU A 42 8.37 1.86 -2.66
CA LEU A 42 8.76 1.92 -1.25
C LEU A 42 8.15 3.14 -0.55
N HIS A 43 8.27 4.32 -1.16
CA HIS A 43 7.71 5.55 -0.59
C HIS A 43 6.19 5.48 -0.52
N GLY A 44 5.52 4.91 -1.53
CA GLY A 44 4.07 4.69 -1.51
C GLY A 44 3.65 3.79 -0.35
N ALA A 45 4.34 2.67 -0.15
CA ALA A 45 4.08 1.76 0.97
C ALA A 45 4.30 2.42 2.34
N LEU A 46 5.38 3.19 2.50
CA LEU A 46 5.66 3.94 3.73
C LEU A 46 4.62 5.03 3.99
N THR A 47 4.25 5.80 2.97
CA THR A 47 3.19 6.81 3.06
C THR A 47 1.88 6.20 3.51
N MET A 48 1.47 5.06 2.92
CA MET A 48 0.27 4.35 3.35
C MET A 48 0.36 3.87 4.80
N LEU A 49 1.54 3.43 5.27
CA LEU A 49 1.69 2.95 6.64
C LEU A 49 1.48 4.10 7.63
N VAL A 50 2.19 5.21 7.42
CA VAL A 50 2.12 6.40 8.29
C VAL A 50 0.72 6.99 8.28
N THR A 51 0.16 7.22 7.09
CA THR A 51 -1.19 7.80 6.96
C THR A 51 -2.27 6.86 7.47
N GLY A 52 -2.11 5.55 7.28
CA GLY A 52 -3.04 4.54 7.77
C GLY A 52 -3.12 4.56 9.30
N ILE A 53 -1.97 4.53 9.98
CA ILE A 53 -1.91 4.64 11.45
C ILE A 53 -2.54 5.95 11.94
N ALA A 54 -2.22 7.06 11.27
CA ALA A 54 -2.79 8.35 11.60
C ALA A 54 -4.32 8.38 11.45
N LEU A 55 -4.87 7.81 10.37
CA LEU A 55 -6.31 7.71 10.16
C LEU A 55 -7.01 6.91 11.25
N VAL A 56 -6.45 5.78 11.68
CA VAL A 56 -7.03 5.01 12.80
C VAL A 56 -7.11 5.86 14.07
N GLY A 57 -6.03 6.57 14.41
CA GLY A 57 -6.00 7.43 15.59
C GLY A 57 -6.95 8.63 15.49
N LEU A 58 -7.06 9.25 14.31
CA LEU A 58 -7.96 10.37 14.07
C LEU A 58 -9.42 9.94 14.13
N ASP A 59 -9.79 8.81 13.53
CA ASP A 59 -11.16 8.28 13.60
C ASP A 59 -11.56 7.91 15.03
N GLN A 60 -10.65 7.28 15.80
CA GLN A 60 -10.91 7.00 17.21
C GLN A 60 -11.08 8.28 18.04
N ALA A 61 -10.31 9.33 17.74
CA ALA A 61 -10.42 10.61 18.43
C ALA A 61 -11.67 11.43 18.04
N ASP A 62 -12.29 11.15 16.88
CA ASP A 62 -13.56 11.77 16.42
C ASP A 62 -14.78 10.92 16.82
N ASP A 63 -14.60 9.93 17.70
CA ASP A 63 -15.62 8.95 18.11
C ASP A 63 -16.26 8.17 16.94
N HIS A 64 -15.54 8.03 15.82
CA HIS A 64 -15.99 7.22 14.69
C HIS A 64 -15.83 5.72 15.00
N PRO A 65 -16.79 4.87 14.60
CA PRO A 65 -16.67 3.42 14.78
C PRO A 65 -15.53 2.87 13.92
N VAL A 66 -14.60 2.16 14.56
CA VAL A 66 -13.42 1.58 13.92
C VAL A 66 -13.51 0.06 13.88
N ASN A 67 -13.54 -0.52 12.68
CA ASN A 67 -13.44 -1.97 12.49
C ASN A 67 -11.97 -2.43 12.59
N ASN A 68 -11.55 -2.78 13.81
CA ASN A 68 -10.18 -3.21 14.10
C ASN A 68 -9.76 -4.48 13.34
N VAL A 69 -10.69 -5.37 12.99
CA VAL A 69 -10.40 -6.58 12.19
C VAL A 69 -10.04 -6.19 10.77
N LYS A 70 -10.86 -5.35 10.13
CA LYS A 70 -10.60 -4.81 8.79
C LYS A 70 -9.24 -4.09 8.74
N ILE A 71 -8.94 -3.27 9.76
CA ILE A 71 -7.67 -2.55 9.85
C ILE A 71 -6.50 -3.49 10.07
N GLY A 72 -6.62 -4.47 10.97
CA GLY A 72 -5.56 -5.44 11.23
C GLY A 72 -5.15 -6.22 9.98
N ILE A 73 -6.13 -6.64 9.18
CA ILE A 73 -5.87 -7.34 7.91
C ILE A 73 -5.17 -6.41 6.91
N LYS A 74 -5.66 -5.18 6.72
CA LYS A 74 -5.04 -4.19 5.82
C LYS A 74 -3.59 -3.89 6.23
N LEU A 75 -3.35 -3.72 7.53
CA LEU A 75 -2.03 -3.46 8.08
C LEU A 75 -1.09 -4.65 7.84
N LEU A 76 -1.55 -5.87 8.09
CA LEU A 76 -0.77 -7.08 7.86
C LEU A 76 -0.34 -7.19 6.39
N ILE A 77 -1.28 -7.00 5.45
CA ILE A 77 -0.98 -7.02 4.01
C ILE A 77 0.04 -5.94 3.66
N LEU A 78 -0.16 -4.72 4.15
CA LEU A 78 0.75 -3.62 3.90
C LEU A 78 2.15 -3.87 4.45
N VAL A 79 2.28 -4.45 5.64
CA VAL A 79 3.58 -4.81 6.24
C VAL A 79 4.29 -5.87 5.40
N VAL A 80 3.57 -6.90 4.92
CA VAL A 80 4.15 -7.89 4.02
C VAL A 80 4.65 -7.23 2.74
N VAL A 81 3.83 -6.38 2.11
CA VAL A 81 4.22 -5.66 0.89
C VAL A 81 5.44 -4.76 1.13
N LEU A 82 5.42 -3.97 2.20
CA LEU A 82 6.52 -3.10 2.57
C LEU A 82 7.81 -3.90 2.83
N GLY A 83 7.72 -5.01 3.55
CA GLY A 83 8.86 -5.89 3.82
C GLY A 83 9.47 -6.45 2.54
N LEU A 84 8.62 -6.97 1.63
CA LEU A 84 9.08 -7.47 0.33
C LEU A 84 9.75 -6.38 -0.51
N VAL A 85 9.09 -5.23 -0.65
CA VAL A 85 9.61 -4.10 -1.42
C VAL A 85 10.92 -3.59 -0.80
N TYR A 86 10.99 -3.46 0.52
CA TYR A 86 12.17 -2.95 1.24
C TYR A 86 13.37 -3.89 1.11
N VAL A 87 13.19 -5.18 1.39
CA VAL A 87 14.29 -6.17 1.36
C VAL A 87 14.87 -6.30 -0.05
N LYS A 88 14.01 -6.18 -1.06
CA LYS A 88 14.35 -6.41 -2.47
C LYS A 88 14.60 -5.12 -3.26
N ARG A 89 14.60 -3.95 -2.61
CA ARG A 89 14.68 -2.64 -3.30
C ARG A 89 15.97 -2.42 -4.07
N ASP A 90 17.06 -3.06 -3.63
CA ASP A 90 18.40 -2.91 -4.21
C ASP A 90 18.68 -3.97 -5.29
N GLU A 91 17.76 -4.90 -5.52
CA GLU A 91 17.89 -5.90 -6.59
C GLU A 91 17.52 -5.31 -7.96
N GLU A 92 18.39 -5.51 -8.94
CA GLU A 92 18.17 -5.02 -10.31
C GLU A 92 17.04 -5.77 -11.04
N ARG A 93 16.73 -6.99 -10.60
CA ARG A 93 15.69 -7.85 -11.16
C ARG A 93 15.02 -8.65 -10.06
N ILE A 94 13.69 -8.70 -10.11
CA ILE A 94 12.84 -9.42 -9.16
C ILE A 94 12.14 -10.57 -9.88
N ASP A 95 11.99 -11.68 -9.17
CA ASP A 95 11.18 -12.80 -9.64
C ASP A 95 9.76 -12.34 -10.02
N LYS A 96 9.26 -12.87 -11.14
CA LYS A 96 7.96 -12.48 -11.70
C LYS A 96 6.81 -12.78 -10.73
N GLY A 97 6.85 -13.93 -10.06
CA GLY A 97 5.84 -14.32 -9.09
C GLY A 97 5.83 -13.39 -7.89
N LEU A 98 7.00 -13.05 -7.37
CA LEU A 98 7.14 -12.11 -6.25
C LEU A 98 6.66 -10.70 -6.62
N PHE A 99 7.04 -10.21 -7.80
CA PHE A 99 6.61 -8.91 -8.28
C PHE A 99 5.08 -8.85 -8.46
N ALA A 100 4.51 -9.90 -9.07
CA ALA A 100 3.07 -10.04 -9.22
C ALA A 100 2.34 -10.15 -7.87
N ALA A 101 2.93 -10.84 -6.90
CA ALA A 101 2.37 -10.95 -5.55
C ALA A 101 2.27 -9.58 -4.87
N VAL A 102 3.29 -8.72 -4.98
CA VAL A 102 3.24 -7.34 -4.44
C VAL A 102 2.12 -6.53 -5.07
N GLY A 103 1.98 -6.56 -6.40
CA GLY A 103 0.89 -5.89 -7.10
C GLY A 103 -0.49 -6.44 -6.70
N GLY A 104 -0.61 -7.76 -6.64
CA GLY A 104 -1.83 -8.47 -6.22
C GLY A 104 -2.26 -8.12 -4.80
N LEU A 105 -1.34 -8.22 -3.84
CA LEU A 105 -1.57 -7.84 -2.44
C LEU A 105 -1.96 -6.37 -2.30
N THR A 106 -1.35 -5.48 -3.10
CA THR A 106 -1.73 -4.06 -3.14
C THR A 106 -3.19 -3.90 -3.59
N MET A 107 -3.60 -4.59 -4.66
CA MET A 107 -4.99 -4.56 -5.14
C MET A 107 -5.98 -5.13 -4.12
N VAL A 108 -5.63 -6.27 -3.49
CA VAL A 108 -6.43 -6.86 -2.41
C VAL A 108 -6.61 -5.87 -1.25
N ASN A 109 -5.55 -5.16 -0.86
CA ASN A 109 -5.62 -4.16 0.21
C ASN A 109 -6.59 -3.01 -0.14
N ILE A 110 -6.62 -2.58 -1.40
CA ILE A 110 -7.57 -1.58 -1.90
C ILE A 110 -9.00 -2.12 -1.84
N PHE A 111 -9.25 -3.33 -2.35
CA PHE A 111 -10.58 -3.93 -2.35
C PHE A 111 -11.12 -4.17 -0.94
N ILE A 112 -10.28 -4.59 0.00
CA ILE A 112 -10.67 -4.66 1.41
C ILE A 112 -11.08 -3.28 1.91
N ALA A 113 -10.34 -2.22 1.55
CA ALA A 113 -10.68 -0.86 1.97
C ALA A 113 -12.07 -0.43 1.44
N THR A 114 -12.38 -0.73 0.17
CA THR A 114 -13.55 -0.16 -0.53
C THR A 114 -14.79 -1.05 -0.52
N ILE A 115 -14.66 -2.38 -0.44
CA ILE A 115 -15.77 -3.32 -0.59
C ILE A 115 -16.24 -3.88 0.77
N TRP A 116 -15.32 -4.06 1.73
CA TRP A 116 -15.69 -4.59 3.06
C TRP A 116 -16.43 -3.52 3.88
N THR A 117 -17.70 -3.77 4.17
CA THR A 117 -18.55 -3.01 5.11
C THR A 117 -18.50 -3.59 6.51
#